data_AF-A0A0U5IH81-F1
#
_entry.id   AF-A0A0U5IH81-F1
#
_cell.length_a   1.000
_cell.length_b   1.000
_cell.length_c   1.000
_cell.angle_alpha   90.00
_cell.angle_beta   90.00
_cell.angle_gamma   90.00
#
_symmetry.space_group_name_H-M   'P 1'
#
loop_
_entity.id
_entity.type
_entity.pdbx_description
1 polymer ?
#
loop_
_entity_poly.entity_id
_entity_poly.type
_entity_poly.pdbx_seq_one_letter_code
_entity_poly.pdbx_strand_id
1 'polypeptide(L)'
;MTQGDEQADRHIAGRKIGVHVENDLAGSLFILLGVFQEYQSSAIALVRLRTAVLRDPSLASVLRPSLTDMQRANQALRKEVMQMQHDIAAQIAHKPGHGVGANPTSGQSPS
;
A
#
# COMPACT_ATOMS: atom_id res chain seq x y z
N MET A 1 -35.56 19.66 -45.03
CA MET A 1 -35.46 18.20 -45.24
C MET A 1 -34.33 17.70 -44.36
N THR A 2 -34.64 16.72 -43.50
CA THR A 2 -33.77 15.77 -42.74
C THR A 2 -32.71 16.37 -41.77
N GLN A 3 -32.86 16.26 -40.44
CA GLN A 3 -32.61 15.07 -39.58
C GLN A 3 -31.10 14.90 -39.32
N GLY A 4 -30.57 14.72 -38.10
CA GLY A 4 -31.13 14.55 -36.76
C GLY A 4 -30.01 14.59 -35.73
N ASP A 5 -30.40 14.55 -34.44
CA ASP A 5 -29.54 14.31 -33.28
C ASP A 5 -28.61 13.10 -33.48
N GLU A 6 -27.37 13.16 -32.94
CA GLU A 6 -26.85 12.13 -32.02
C GLU A 6 -25.41 12.43 -31.57
N GLN A 7 -25.12 11.92 -30.37
CA GLN A 7 -23.81 11.77 -29.75
C GLN A 7 -23.14 13.03 -29.16
N ALA A 8 -23.76 13.41 -28.04
CA ALA A 8 -23.01 13.45 -26.79
C ALA A 8 -22.09 12.21 -26.67
N ASP A 9 -20.80 12.40 -26.92
CA ASP A 9 -19.78 11.53 -26.34
C ASP A 9 -18.75 12.41 -25.64
N ARG A 10 -19.15 12.86 -24.44
CA ARG A 10 -18.20 13.34 -23.45
C ARG A 10 -17.39 12.13 -23.01
N HIS A 11 -16.38 11.79 -23.81
CA HIS A 11 -15.22 11.09 -23.31
C HIS A 11 -14.54 12.01 -22.29
N ILE A 12 -15.05 11.98 -21.07
CA ILE A 12 -14.25 12.21 -19.88
C ILE A 12 -13.21 11.11 -19.95
N ALA A 13 -12.11 11.41 -20.65
CA ALA A 13 -10.88 10.68 -20.51
C ALA A 13 -10.56 10.78 -19.04
N GLY A 14 -10.96 9.74 -18.30
CA GLY A 14 -10.53 9.51 -16.95
C GLY A 14 -9.02 9.56 -17.02
N ARG A 15 -8.48 10.72 -16.66
CA ARG A 15 -7.07 10.93 -16.42
C ARG A 15 -6.79 9.94 -15.32
N LYS A 16 -6.35 8.73 -15.71
CA LYS A 16 -5.65 7.82 -14.83
C LYS A 16 -4.50 8.67 -14.33
N ILE A 17 -4.69 9.28 -13.16
CA ILE A 17 -3.60 9.61 -12.26
C ILE A 17 -3.10 8.25 -11.76
N GLY A 18 -2.65 7.41 -12.69
CA GLY A 18 -1.67 6.39 -12.39
C GLY A 18 -0.44 7.21 -12.12
N VAL A 19 -0.24 7.55 -10.84
CA VAL A 19 1.08 7.95 -10.37
C VAL A 19 1.97 6.81 -10.85
N HIS A 20 2.78 7.08 -11.86
CA HIS A 20 3.82 6.18 -12.28
C HIS A 20 4.82 6.24 -11.13
N VAL A 21 4.53 5.47 -10.08
CA VAL A 21 5.49 5.16 -9.05
C VAL A 21 6.50 4.32 -9.80
N GLU A 22 7.53 4.97 -10.33
CA GLU A 22 8.71 4.28 -10.81
C GLU A 22 9.07 3.25 -9.75
N ASN A 23 9.49 2.07 -10.21
CA ASN A 23 9.80 0.90 -9.41
C ASN A 23 11.12 1.13 -8.63
N ASP A 24 11.16 2.24 -7.92
CA ASP A 24 12.25 2.73 -7.09
C ASP A 24 11.86 2.58 -5.61
N LEU A 25 12.89 2.46 -4.78
CA LEU A 25 12.79 2.13 -3.37
C LEU A 25 11.83 3.06 -2.62
N ALA A 26 11.83 4.36 -2.95
CA ALA A 26 10.92 5.34 -2.35
C ALA A 26 9.44 5.01 -2.62
N GLY A 27 9.13 4.54 -3.83
CA GLY A 27 7.80 4.09 -4.21
C GLY A 27 7.36 2.84 -3.45
N SER A 28 8.24 1.83 -3.36
CA SER A 28 7.98 0.62 -2.59
C SER A 28 7.76 0.92 -1.10
N LEU A 29 8.56 1.83 -0.52
CA LEU A 29 8.40 2.29 0.87
C LEU A 29 7.08 3.02 1.10
N PHE A 30 6.66 3.87 0.15
CA PHE A 30 5.37 4.57 0.23
C PHE A 30 4.19 3.59 0.22
N ILE A 31 4.22 2.58 -0.66
CA ILE A 31 3.18 1.55 -0.71
C ILE A 31 3.20 0.73 0.58
N LEU A 32 4.39 0.33 1.07
CA LEU A 32 4.51 -0.40 2.35
C LEU A 32 3.88 0.38 3.52
N LEU A 33 4.08 1.70 3.58
CA LEU A 33 3.44 2.55 4.60
C LEU A 33 1.91 2.51 4.50
N GLY A 34 1.36 2.58 3.28
CA GLY A 34 -0.09 2.48 3.06
C GLY A 34 -0.66 1.14 3.51
N VAL A 35 -0.07 0.03 3.07
CA VAL A 35 -0.51 -1.32 3.45
C VAL A 35 -0.36 -1.54 4.96
N PHE A 36 0.70 -1.00 5.58
CA PHE A 36 0.87 -1.09 7.03
C PHE A 36 -0.21 -0.31 7.79
N GLN A 37 -0.60 0.87 7.32
CA GLN A 37 -1.71 1.64 7.91
C GLN A 37 -3.03 0.88 7.81
N GLU A 38 -3.31 0.23 6.67
CA GLU A 38 -4.49 -0.62 6.50
C GLU A 38 -4.47 -1.82 7.44
N TYR A 39 -3.32 -2.48 7.60
CA TYR A 39 -3.14 -3.57 8.56
C TYR A 39 -3.44 -3.13 10.00
N GLN A 40 -2.92 -1.96 10.43
CA GLN A 40 -3.17 -1.43 11.78
C GLN A 40 -4.64 -1.07 11.97
N SER A 41 -5.26 -0.41 10.99
CA SER A 41 -6.68 -0.06 11.01
C SER A 41 -7.56 -1.31 11.14
N SER A 42 -7.26 -2.34 10.34
CA SER A 42 -7.91 -3.65 10.38
C SER A 42 -7.77 -4.32 11.76
N ALA A 43 -6.56 -4.29 12.35
CA ALA A 43 -6.30 -4.89 13.66
C ALA A 43 -7.11 -4.20 14.77
N ILE A 44 -7.18 -2.86 14.77
CA ILE A 44 -7.99 -2.08 15.72
C ILE A 44 -9.47 -2.42 15.57
N ALA A 45 -9.97 -2.48 14.33
CA ALA A 45 -11.36 -2.81 14.06
C ALA A 45 -11.70 -4.23 14.55
N LEU A 46 -10.80 -5.20 14.37
CA LEU A 46 -10.98 -6.56 14.88
C LEU A 46 -11.04 -6.61 16.41
N VAL A 47 -10.20 -5.84 17.11
CA VAL A 47 -10.26 -5.72 18.58
C VAL A 47 -11.60 -5.13 19.01
N ARG A 48 -12.06 -4.05 18.38
CA ARG A 48 -13.37 -3.43 18.68
C ARG A 48 -14.52 -4.41 18.49
N LEU A 49 -14.50 -5.18 17.41
CA LEU A 49 -15.55 -6.16 17.12
C LEU A 49 -15.56 -7.30 18.16
N ARG A 50 -14.38 -7.81 18.54
CA ARG A 50 -14.25 -8.78 19.64
C ARG A 50 -14.78 -8.23 20.95
N THR A 51 -14.47 -6.97 21.28
CA THR A 51 -14.98 -6.31 22.49
C THR A 51 -16.50 -6.14 22.46
N ALA A 52 -17.09 -5.80 21.30
CA ALA A 52 -18.54 -5.70 21.16
C ALA A 52 -19.23 -7.04 21.44
N VAL A 53 -18.70 -8.14 20.89
CA VAL A 53 -19.21 -9.51 21.14
C VAL A 53 -19.05 -9.93 22.61
N LEU A 54 -17.96 -9.53 23.28
CA LEU A 54 -17.76 -9.82 24.70
C LEU A 54 -18.71 -9.03 25.60
N ARG A 55 -19.04 -7.78 25.23
CA ARG A 55 -19.96 -6.93 25.97
C ARG A 55 -21.41 -7.35 25.80
N ASP A 56 -21.78 -7.77 24.60
CA ASP A 56 -23.13 -8.23 24.28
C ASP A 56 -23.07 -9.58 23.54
N PRO A 57 -23.20 -10.69 24.27
CA PRO A 57 -23.19 -12.02 23.68
C PRO A 57 -24.35 -12.28 22.69
N SER A 58 -25.44 -11.51 22.76
CA SER A 58 -26.55 -11.67 21.80
C SER A 58 -26.14 -11.29 20.38
N LEU A 59 -25.18 -10.36 20.25
CA LEU A 59 -24.59 -9.97 18.97
C LEU A 59 -23.62 -11.02 18.41
N ALA A 60 -23.24 -12.03 19.20
CA ALA A 60 -22.24 -13.01 18.77
C ALA A 60 -22.70 -13.80 17.54
N SER A 61 -23.97 -14.18 17.44
CA SER A 61 -24.50 -14.94 16.29
C SER A 61 -24.43 -14.12 15.00
N VAL A 62 -24.70 -12.82 15.08
CA VAL A 62 -24.69 -11.88 13.94
C VAL A 62 -23.28 -11.46 13.55
N LEU A 63 -22.40 -11.23 14.54
CA LEU A 63 -21.08 -10.66 14.32
C LEU A 63 -19.98 -11.70 14.09
N ARG A 64 -20.19 -12.97 14.46
CA ARG A 64 -19.20 -14.05 14.27
C ARG A 64 -18.74 -14.19 12.81
N PRO A 65 -19.62 -14.22 11.79
CA PRO A 65 -19.19 -14.28 10.39
C PRO A 65 -18.25 -13.12 10.03
N SER A 66 -18.65 -11.88 10.33
CA SER A 66 -17.83 -10.67 10.09
C SER A 66 -16.50 -10.72 10.83
N LEU A 67 -16.47 -11.27 12.03
CA LEU A 67 -15.27 -11.41 12.84
C LEU A 67 -14.30 -12.43 12.23
N THR A 68 -14.81 -13.53 11.67
CA THR A 68 -14.01 -14.49 10.91
C THR A 68 -13.46 -13.88 9.62
N ASP A 69 -14.28 -13.14 8.86
CA ASP A 69 -13.84 -12.52 7.61
C ASP A 69 -12.79 -11.43 7.87
N MET A 70 -12.98 -10.59 8.90
CA MET A 70 -11.99 -9.61 9.32
C MET A 70 -10.69 -10.24 9.81
N GLN A 71 -10.75 -11.38 10.51
CA GLN A 71 -9.54 -12.12 10.88
C GLN A 71 -8.77 -12.59 9.65
N ARG A 72 -9.47 -13.13 8.66
CA ARG A 72 -8.86 -13.58 7.40
C ARG A 72 -8.23 -12.41 6.64
N ALA A 73 -8.96 -11.31 6.51
CA ALA A 73 -8.46 -10.09 5.87
C ALA A 73 -7.24 -9.52 6.60
N ASN A 74 -7.27 -9.46 7.93
CA ASN A 74 -6.14 -8.99 8.74
C ASN A 74 -4.90 -9.89 8.59
N GLN A 75 -5.09 -11.21 8.52
CA GLN A 75 -4.00 -12.16 8.26
C GLN A 75 -3.42 -12.01 6.85
N ALA A 76 -4.26 -11.74 5.85
CA ALA A 76 -3.80 -11.47 4.48
C ALA A 76 -2.93 -10.21 4.43
N LEU A 77 -3.40 -9.10 5.02
CA LEU A 77 -2.65 -7.86 5.13
C LEU A 77 -1.31 -8.06 5.88
N ARG A 78 -1.31 -8.84 6.96
CA ARG A 78 -0.08 -9.16 7.69
C ARG A 78 0.94 -9.86 6.79
N LYS A 79 0.50 -10.83 5.98
CA LYS A 79 1.39 -11.54 5.05
C LYS A 79 1.93 -10.60 3.99
N GLU A 80 1.09 -9.73 3.45
CA GLU A 80 1.47 -8.73 2.45
C GLU A 80 2.53 -7.76 3.00
N VAL A 81 2.31 -7.19 4.19
CA VAL A 81 3.30 -6.35 4.88
C VAL A 81 4.65 -7.07 5.04
N MET A 82 4.64 -8.32 5.50
CA MET A 82 5.87 -9.09 5.73
C MET A 82 6.60 -9.39 4.42
N GLN A 83 5.86 -9.73 3.37
CA GLN A 83 6.43 -9.97 2.06
C GLN A 83 7.05 -8.69 1.48
N MET A 84 6.34 -7.57 1.52
CA MET A 84 6.87 -6.29 1.03
C MET A 84 8.11 -5.84 1.81
N GLN A 85 8.12 -6.03 3.14
CA GLN A 85 9.32 -5.76 3.95
C GLN A 85 10.50 -6.62 3.52
N HIS A 86 10.27 -7.91 3.25
CA HIS A 86 11.31 -8.81 2.76
C HIS A 86 11.84 -8.38 1.39
N ASP A 87 10.95 -8.06 0.45
CA ASP A 87 11.31 -7.65 -0.91
C ASP A 87 12.10 -6.34 -0.90
N ILE A 88 11.70 -5.37 -0.06
CA ILE A 88 12.43 -4.10 0.10
C ILE A 88 13.79 -4.33 0.72
N ALA A 89 13.90 -5.18 1.74
CA ALA A 89 15.19 -5.51 2.36
C ALA A 89 16.15 -6.15 1.34
N ALA A 90 15.65 -7.05 0.48
CA ALA A 90 16.43 -7.64 -0.61
C ALA A 90 16.90 -6.57 -1.61
N GLN A 91 16.01 -5.65 -2.01
CA GLN A 91 16.37 -4.55 -2.91
C GLN A 91 17.46 -3.64 -2.35
N ILE A 92 17.40 -3.31 -1.05
CA ILE A 92 18.44 -2.52 -0.37
C ILE A 92 19.77 -3.28 -0.35
N ALA A 93 19.76 -4.58 -0.03
CA ALA A 93 20.95 -5.42 0.00
C ALA A 93 21.62 -5.56 -1.38
N HIS A 94 20.83 -5.58 -2.47
CA HIS A 94 21.31 -5.71 -3.85
C HIS A 94 21.77 -4.39 -4.50
N LYS A 95 21.54 -3.23 -3.89
CA LYS A 95 22.05 -1.92 -4.35
C LYS A 95 23.11 -1.34 -3.38
N PRO A 96 24.35 -1.89 -3.32
CA PRO A 96 25.40 -1.40 -2.42
C PRO A 96 26.01 -0.04 -2.82
N GLY A 97 25.47 0.67 -3.83
CA GLY A 97 26.11 1.79 -4.52
C GLY A 97 25.60 3.20 -4.20
N HIS A 98 24.71 3.42 -3.23
CA HIS A 98 24.44 4.78 -2.74
C HIS A 98 25.51 5.19 -1.73
N GLY A 99 26.69 5.51 -2.27
CA GLY A 99 27.78 6.12 -1.53
C GLY A 99 27.36 7.47 -0.99
N VAL A 100 27.02 7.51 0.30
CA VAL A 100 27.13 8.73 1.10
C VAL A 100 28.62 8.98 1.28
N GLY A 101 29.22 9.69 0.32
CA GLY A 101 30.66 9.96 0.32
C GLY A 101 31.25 10.35 -1.02
N ALA A 102 30.51 11.04 -1.89
CA ALA A 102 31.14 11.78 -2.99
C ALA A 102 31.80 13.04 -2.40
N ASN A 103 33.05 12.92 -1.96
CA ASN A 103 33.91 14.09 -1.86
C ASN A 103 34.31 14.52 -3.28
N PRO A 104 34.02 15.77 -3.70
CA PRO A 104 34.52 16.28 -4.97
C PRO A 104 35.96 16.78 -4.81
N THR A 105 36.84 16.40 -5.75
CA THR A 105 38.07 17.11 -6.17
C THR A 105 39.10 17.49 -5.10
N SER A 106 40.37 17.08 -5.19
CA SER A 106 41.39 17.78 -5.99
C SER A 106 42.73 17.04 -5.91
N GLY A 107 43.47 16.93 -7.01
CA GLY A 107 44.86 16.44 -6.95
C GLY A 107 45.47 15.95 -8.25
N GLN A 108 45.27 16.64 -9.38
CA GLN A 108 46.28 16.63 -10.42
C GLN A 108 47.39 17.60 -10.01
N SER A 109 48.57 17.08 -9.69
CA SER A 109 49.81 17.86 -9.72
C SER A 109 50.64 17.36 -10.90
N PRO A 110 50.89 18.19 -11.92
CA PRO A 110 52.00 17.96 -12.84
C PRO A 110 53.23 18.72 -12.33
N SER A 111 54.35 18.03 -12.18
CA SER A 111 55.73 18.52 -12.38
C SER A 111 56.69 17.35 -12.31
#